data_AF-A0AAU5Q5M7-F1
#
_entry.id   AF-A0AAU5Q5M7-F1
#
_cell.length_a   1.000
_cell.length_b   1.000
_cell.length_c   1.000
_cell.angle_alpha   90.00
_cell.angle_beta   90.00
_cell.angle_gamma   90.00
#
_symmetry.space_group_name_H-M   'P 1'
#
loop_
_entity.id
_entity.type
_entity.pdbx_description
1 polymer ?
#
loop_
_entity_poly.entity_id
_entity_poly.type
_entity_poly.pdbx_seq_one_letter_code
_entity_poly.pdbx_strand_id
1 'polypeptide(L)'
;MSTADDDRTALDLLDAHLECLWRAACELQRGNRAVVPEAPRGLEGHAADGAAMELLRWGHGELARIPRSPADVFARSVGSSLMELRRRRSPWNAAALRLLEDPYIFLATGPRRHEDWAEDVLQLMHREVPDPRGWLRIDVDRTNDARHALPAYPFEPPSAAGFRDRLHRLEPAGAVTTLAVMAEEWNDDRPVRDRPERDALLADAQLLLDRYGPDTQFWTNALDAASDPARDFVQAGLKGTRVHGFTTSEYINGLDLLEELGLIAVSGDEVGVFWSFGAY
;
A
#
# COMPACT_ATOMS: atom_id res chain seq x y z
N MET A 1 -7.14 28.29 -8.48
CA MET A 1 -7.45 26.94 -7.98
C MET A 1 -8.93 26.68 -8.22
N SER A 2 -9.28 25.50 -8.72
CA SER A 2 -10.68 25.11 -8.90
C SER A 2 -11.26 24.64 -7.57
N THR A 3 -12.58 24.70 -7.37
CA THR A 3 -13.25 24.17 -6.16
C THR A 3 -12.94 22.68 -5.92
N ALA A 4 -12.73 21.91 -6.98
CA ALA A 4 -12.29 20.52 -6.90
C ALA A 4 -10.85 20.36 -6.36
N ASP A 5 -9.96 21.33 -6.61
CA ASP A 5 -8.61 21.34 -6.02
C ASP A 5 -8.67 21.67 -4.53
N ASP A 6 -9.56 22.58 -4.14
CA ASP A 6 -9.75 22.98 -2.74
C ASP A 6 -10.30 21.83 -1.91
N ASP A 7 -11.31 21.10 -2.42
CA ASP A 7 -11.87 19.92 -1.74
C ASP A 7 -10.88 18.76 -1.65
N ARG A 8 -10.06 18.53 -2.69
CA ARG A 8 -8.96 17.56 -2.64
C ARG A 8 -7.95 17.95 -1.55
N THR A 9 -7.57 19.22 -1.50
CA THR A 9 -6.64 19.74 -0.49
C THR A 9 -7.20 19.55 0.92
N ALA A 10 -8.50 19.82 1.13
CA ALA A 10 -9.14 19.60 2.42
C ALA A 10 -9.16 18.10 2.82
N LEU A 11 -9.41 17.19 1.86
CA LEU A 11 -9.35 15.75 2.11
C LEU A 11 -7.91 15.28 2.42
N ASP A 12 -6.90 15.86 1.78
CA ASP A 12 -5.48 15.61 2.09
C ASP A 12 -5.12 16.07 3.50
N LEU A 13 -5.61 17.24 3.90
CA LEU A 13 -5.45 17.74 5.27
C LEU A 13 -6.14 16.84 6.30
N LEU A 14 -7.32 16.33 5.98
CA LEU A 14 -8.06 15.41 6.86
C LEU A 14 -7.33 14.06 7.01
N ASP A 15 -6.86 13.47 5.91
CA ASP A 15 -6.06 12.22 5.95
C ASP A 15 -4.78 12.42 6.76
N ALA A 16 -4.03 13.48 6.46
CA ALA A 16 -2.80 13.82 7.18
C ALA A 16 -3.04 14.07 8.68
N HIS A 17 -4.16 14.70 9.03
CA HIS A 17 -4.53 14.90 10.43
C HIS A 17 -4.84 13.59 11.14
N LEU A 18 -5.69 12.74 10.56
CA LEU A 18 -6.02 11.43 11.13
C LEU A 18 -4.79 10.53 11.23
N GLU A 19 -3.87 10.61 10.27
CA GLU A 19 -2.59 9.91 10.28
C GLU A 19 -1.69 10.38 11.44
N CYS A 20 -1.51 11.69 11.63
CA CYS A 20 -0.77 12.24 12.77
C CYS A 20 -1.45 11.88 14.09
N LEU A 21 -2.78 11.91 14.13
CA LEU A 21 -3.57 11.55 15.30
C LEU A 21 -3.40 10.08 15.67
N TRP A 22 -3.38 9.19 14.67
CA TRP A 22 -3.17 7.76 14.84
C TRP A 22 -1.79 7.47 15.42
N ARG A 23 -0.74 8.10 14.88
CA ARG A 23 0.63 7.98 15.41
C ARG A 23 0.71 8.39 16.88
N ALA A 24 0.15 9.54 17.23
CA ALA A 24 0.11 10.00 18.62
C ALA A 24 -0.66 9.02 19.52
N ALA A 25 -1.78 8.47 19.03
CA ALA A 25 -2.58 7.49 19.76
C ALA A 25 -1.82 6.17 19.99
N CYS A 26 -1.09 5.67 19.00
CA CYS A 26 -0.24 4.48 19.14
C CYS A 26 0.87 4.69 20.18
N GLU A 27 1.50 5.86 20.21
CA GLU A 27 2.50 6.19 21.22
C GLU A 27 1.91 6.22 22.63
N LEU A 28 0.73 6.83 22.80
CA LEU A 28 0.02 6.82 24.09
C LEU A 28 -0.36 5.40 24.52
N GLN A 29 -0.80 4.55 23.57
CA GLN A 29 -1.11 3.14 23.84
C GLN A 29 0.12 2.35 24.33
N ARG A 30 1.31 2.65 23.81
CA ARG A 30 2.59 2.08 24.27
C ARG A 30 3.05 2.62 25.63
N GLY A 31 2.33 3.59 26.20
CA GLY A 31 2.70 4.27 27.44
C GLY A 31 3.71 5.41 27.26
N ASN A 32 4.01 5.78 26.02
CA ASN A 32 4.90 6.89 25.72
C ASN A 32 4.17 8.24 25.85
N ARG A 33 4.93 9.31 26.10
CA ARG A 33 4.38 10.67 26.03
C ARG A 33 4.27 11.09 24.57
N ALA A 34 3.08 11.46 24.13
CA ALA A 34 2.84 12.04 22.81
C ALA A 34 1.94 13.26 22.88
N VAL A 35 2.19 14.22 21.98
CA VAL A 35 1.33 15.38 21.80
C VAL A 35 0.24 15.01 20.81
N VAL A 36 -1.01 15.12 21.24
CA VAL A 36 -2.17 14.89 20.39
C VAL A 36 -2.38 16.14 19.51
N PRO A 37 -2.31 16.02 18.17
CA PRO A 37 -2.46 17.18 17.30
C PRO A 37 -3.88 17.76 17.38
N GLU A 38 -3.97 19.09 17.34
CA GLU A 38 -5.24 19.79 17.16
C GLU A 38 -5.72 19.67 15.70
N ALA A 39 -7.02 19.86 15.48
CA ALA A 39 -7.59 19.85 14.14
C ALA A 39 -7.00 20.99 13.30
N PRO A 40 -6.52 20.73 12.07
CA PRO A 40 -5.94 21.76 11.23
C PRO A 40 -6.98 22.80 10.80
N ARG A 41 -6.54 24.04 10.65
CA ARG A 41 -7.33 25.10 9.99
C ARG A 41 -7.46 24.76 8.50
N GLY A 42 -8.62 25.07 7.91
CA GLY A 42 -8.85 24.83 6.47
C GLY A 42 -9.41 23.46 6.11
N LEU A 43 -9.92 22.69 7.09
CA LEU A 43 -10.75 21.51 6.83
C LEU A 43 -12.17 21.86 6.36
N GLU A 44 -12.49 23.15 6.28
CA GLU A 44 -13.73 23.65 5.71
C GLU A 44 -13.63 23.52 4.19
N GLY A 45 -14.32 22.53 3.62
CA GLY A 45 -14.42 22.37 2.17
C GLY A 45 -15.18 23.54 1.53
N HIS A 46 -15.06 23.72 0.22
CA HIS A 46 -15.53 24.94 -0.47
C HIS A 46 -16.70 24.69 -1.45
N ALA A 47 -17.04 23.43 -1.74
CA ALA A 47 -18.20 23.10 -2.57
C ALA A 47 -19.52 22.97 -1.79
N ALA A 48 -20.64 23.33 -2.42
CA ALA A 48 -21.96 23.26 -1.80
C ALA A 48 -22.52 21.83 -1.69
N ASP A 49 -22.16 20.92 -2.61
CA ASP A 49 -22.56 19.52 -2.62
C ASP A 49 -21.62 18.67 -3.50
N GLY A 50 -21.34 17.44 -3.09
CA GLY A 50 -20.48 16.49 -3.82
C GLY A 50 -19.87 15.40 -2.92
N ALA A 51 -19.41 14.30 -3.52
CA ALA A 51 -18.86 13.15 -2.79
C ALA A 51 -17.68 13.52 -1.87
N ALA A 52 -16.80 14.43 -2.31
CA ALA A 52 -15.69 14.93 -1.51
C ALA A 52 -16.18 15.70 -0.26
N MET A 53 -17.21 16.54 -0.42
CA MET A 53 -17.82 17.30 0.68
C MET A 53 -18.56 16.40 1.66
N GLU A 54 -19.29 15.39 1.17
CA GLU A 54 -19.91 14.36 2.02
C GLU A 54 -18.87 13.62 2.85
N LEU A 55 -17.74 13.26 2.23
CA LEU A 55 -16.65 12.60 2.92
C LEU A 55 -15.98 13.50 3.97
N LEU A 56 -15.77 14.78 3.67
CA LEU A 56 -15.29 15.77 4.64
C LEU A 56 -16.24 15.92 5.83
N ARG A 57 -17.55 16.07 5.58
CA ARG A 57 -18.59 16.16 6.63
C ARG A 57 -18.60 14.91 7.51
N TRP A 58 -18.54 13.73 6.90
CA TRP A 58 -18.43 12.48 7.63
C TRP A 58 -17.16 12.46 8.50
N GLY A 59 -16.00 12.81 7.94
CA GLY A 59 -14.73 12.82 8.66
C GLY A 59 -14.70 13.76 9.86
N HIS A 60 -15.27 14.96 9.72
CA HIS A 60 -15.49 15.89 10.85
C HIS A 60 -16.37 15.28 11.94
N GLY A 61 -17.49 14.65 11.53
CA GLY A 61 -18.40 13.98 12.45
C GLY A 61 -17.78 12.77 13.15
N GLU A 62 -16.84 12.06 12.52
CA GLU A 62 -16.06 11.00 13.17
C GLU A 62 -15.04 11.58 14.15
N LEU A 63 -14.26 12.59 13.75
CA LEU A 63 -13.26 13.23 14.63
C LEU A 63 -13.86 13.72 15.95
N ALA A 64 -15.08 14.25 15.91
CA ALA A 64 -15.81 14.69 17.10
C ALA A 64 -16.26 13.53 18.02
N ARG A 65 -16.43 12.33 17.47
CA ARG A 65 -16.89 11.13 18.20
C ARG A 65 -15.76 10.23 18.70
N ILE A 66 -14.54 10.40 18.20
CA ILE A 66 -13.40 9.59 18.62
C ILE A 66 -13.13 9.79 20.13
N PRO A 67 -13.21 8.72 20.94
CA PRO A 67 -12.89 8.79 22.36
C PRO A 67 -11.39 9.05 22.55
N ARG A 68 -11.02 9.92 23.50
CA ARG A 68 -9.62 10.22 23.82
C ARG A 68 -9.03 9.30 24.90
N SER A 69 -9.86 8.46 25.50
CA SER A 69 -9.49 7.52 26.55
C SER A 69 -10.50 6.36 26.58
N PRO A 70 -10.07 5.13 26.95
CA PRO A 70 -8.69 4.72 27.22
C PRO A 70 -7.82 4.71 25.94
N ALA A 71 -6.49 4.73 26.10
CA ALA A 71 -5.55 4.95 24.99
C ALA A 71 -5.65 3.89 23.88
N ASP A 72 -5.94 2.64 24.23
CA ASP A 72 -6.14 1.54 23.28
C ASP A 72 -7.43 1.74 22.44
N VAL A 73 -8.52 2.18 23.07
CA VAL A 73 -9.77 2.51 22.37
C VAL A 73 -9.54 3.73 21.47
N PHE A 74 -8.83 4.75 21.93
CA PHE A 74 -8.47 5.92 21.12
C PHE A 74 -7.69 5.51 19.87
N ALA A 75 -6.62 4.71 20.02
CA ALA A 75 -5.81 4.25 18.90
C ALA A 75 -6.61 3.43 17.88
N ARG A 76 -7.42 2.47 18.37
CA ARG A 76 -8.31 1.68 17.49
C ARG A 76 -9.33 2.57 16.77
N SER A 77 -10.00 3.48 17.46
CA SER A 77 -11.00 4.37 16.85
C SER A 77 -10.40 5.26 15.78
N VAL A 78 -9.25 5.90 16.03
CA VAL A 78 -8.58 6.72 15.00
C VAL A 78 -8.14 5.87 13.82
N GLY A 79 -7.58 4.69 14.08
CA GLY A 79 -7.16 3.76 13.02
C GLY A 79 -8.33 3.35 12.13
N SER A 80 -9.46 2.95 12.72
CA SER A 80 -10.67 2.62 11.97
C SER A 80 -11.20 3.80 11.16
N SER A 81 -11.24 5.01 11.73
CA SER A 81 -11.67 6.21 11.00
C SER A 81 -10.72 6.57 9.84
N LEU A 82 -9.41 6.42 10.02
CA LEU A 82 -8.42 6.64 8.97
C LEU A 82 -8.58 5.64 7.82
N MET A 83 -8.75 4.35 8.13
CA MET A 83 -8.97 3.32 7.12
C MET A 83 -10.28 3.54 6.37
N GLU A 84 -11.36 3.88 7.07
CA GLU A 84 -12.64 4.15 6.44
C GLU A 84 -12.62 5.41 5.57
N LEU A 85 -11.90 6.46 5.98
CA LEU A 85 -11.68 7.64 5.14
C LEU A 85 -11.00 7.22 3.83
N ARG A 86 -9.88 6.50 3.92
CA ARG A 86 -9.11 6.05 2.76
C ARG A 86 -9.93 5.13 1.88
N ARG A 87 -10.73 4.22 2.45
CA ARG A 87 -11.65 3.33 1.73
C ARG A 87 -12.66 4.13 0.91
N ARG A 88 -13.29 5.16 1.48
CA ARG A 88 -14.32 5.97 0.82
C ARG A 88 -13.77 6.99 -0.17
N ARG A 89 -12.48 7.34 -0.04
CA ARG A 89 -11.83 8.33 -0.89
C ARG A 89 -11.77 7.92 -2.36
N SER A 90 -11.69 6.62 -2.65
CA SER A 90 -11.46 6.11 -4.00
C SER A 90 -11.83 4.64 -4.12
N PRO A 91 -12.45 4.19 -5.25
CA PRO A 91 -12.77 2.79 -5.47
C PRO A 91 -11.53 1.89 -5.50
N TRP A 92 -10.40 2.43 -5.96
CA TRP A 92 -9.13 1.74 -5.98
C TRP A 92 -8.56 1.52 -4.56
N ASN A 93 -8.66 2.52 -3.67
CA ASN A 93 -8.29 2.34 -2.27
C ASN A 93 -9.17 1.27 -1.61
N ALA A 94 -10.47 1.26 -1.93
CA ALA A 94 -11.38 0.24 -1.42
C ALA A 94 -11.00 -1.17 -1.89
N ALA A 95 -10.59 -1.32 -3.16
CA ALA A 95 -10.08 -2.58 -3.71
C ALA A 95 -8.77 -3.00 -3.05
N ALA A 96 -7.81 -2.09 -2.90
CA ALA A 96 -6.55 -2.35 -2.21
C ALA A 96 -6.76 -2.81 -0.76
N LEU A 97 -7.66 -2.19 -0.01
CA LEU A 97 -7.96 -2.61 1.36
C LEU A 97 -8.64 -3.98 1.41
N ARG A 98 -9.65 -4.24 0.56
CA ARG A 98 -10.29 -5.56 0.51
C ARG A 98 -9.32 -6.68 0.13
N LEU A 99 -8.31 -6.37 -0.67
CA LEU A 99 -7.36 -7.34 -1.18
C LEU A 99 -6.14 -7.55 -0.27
N LEU A 100 -5.62 -6.48 0.36
CA LEU A 100 -4.27 -6.43 0.92
C LEU A 100 -4.18 -5.87 2.35
N GLU A 101 -5.30 -5.60 3.05
CA GLU A 101 -5.24 -5.00 4.40
C GLU A 101 -4.77 -5.98 5.49
N ASP A 102 -5.05 -7.27 5.33
CA ASP A 102 -4.70 -8.32 6.28
C ASP A 102 -3.26 -8.88 6.10
N PRO A 103 -2.81 -9.27 4.90
CA PRO A 103 -1.48 -9.84 4.72
C PRO A 103 -0.34 -8.83 4.98
N TYR A 104 0.86 -9.33 5.27
CA TYR A 104 2.05 -8.51 5.43
C TYR A 104 2.52 -7.96 4.06
N ILE A 105 2.02 -6.78 3.70
CA ILE A 105 2.19 -6.17 2.38
C ILE A 105 2.86 -4.80 2.46
N PHE A 106 3.66 -4.51 1.44
CA PHE A 106 4.02 -3.16 1.02
C PHE A 106 3.26 -2.79 -0.26
N LEU A 107 2.46 -1.74 -0.20
CA LEU A 107 1.80 -1.09 -1.33
C LEU A 107 2.18 0.38 -1.33
N ALA A 108 2.79 0.84 -2.40
CA ALA A 108 3.02 2.26 -2.61
C ALA A 108 2.91 2.63 -4.09
N THR A 109 2.63 3.90 -4.34
CA THR A 109 2.66 4.51 -5.67
C THR A 109 3.53 5.75 -5.61
N GLY A 110 4.29 6.00 -6.66
CA GLY A 110 5.19 7.14 -6.79
C GLY A 110 5.15 7.72 -8.21
N PRO A 111 5.72 8.91 -8.41
CA PRO A 111 5.80 9.53 -9.73
C PRO A 111 6.83 8.82 -10.62
N ARG A 112 6.58 8.78 -11.92
CA ARG A 112 7.56 8.37 -12.94
C ARG A 112 8.39 9.58 -13.37
N ARG A 113 9.67 9.64 -13.02
CA ARG A 113 10.53 10.82 -13.24
C ARG A 113 11.78 10.53 -14.05
N HIS A 114 12.26 9.29 -14.05
CA HIS A 114 13.55 8.94 -14.67
C HIS A 114 13.35 8.35 -16.07
N GLU A 115 14.40 8.14 -16.84
CA GLU A 115 14.28 7.33 -18.07
C GLU A 115 14.26 5.84 -17.72
N ASP A 116 15.06 5.43 -16.73
CA ASP A 116 15.01 4.09 -16.15
C ASP A 116 14.02 4.04 -14.98
N TRP A 117 12.90 3.32 -15.17
CA TRP A 117 11.85 3.22 -14.15
C TRP A 117 12.29 2.51 -12.88
N ALA A 118 13.37 1.72 -12.95
CA ALA A 118 13.93 1.08 -11.77
C ALA A 118 14.38 2.12 -10.73
N GLU A 119 14.86 3.29 -11.14
CA GLU A 119 15.23 4.37 -10.21
C GLU A 119 14.02 4.90 -9.44
N ASP A 120 12.87 5.05 -10.09
CA ASP A 120 11.62 5.49 -9.42
C ASP A 120 11.11 4.43 -8.43
N VAL A 121 11.20 3.16 -8.79
CA VAL A 121 10.82 2.04 -7.89
C VAL A 121 11.74 2.00 -6.66
N LEU A 122 13.04 2.18 -6.84
CA LEU A 122 13.99 2.21 -5.72
C LEU A 122 13.70 3.39 -4.78
N GLN A 123 13.43 4.59 -5.30
CA GLN A 123 13.03 5.74 -4.47
C GLN A 123 11.75 5.44 -3.67
N LEU A 124 10.81 4.71 -4.28
CA LEU A 124 9.56 4.33 -3.63
C LEU A 124 9.79 3.31 -2.50
N MET A 125 10.64 2.30 -2.71
CA MET A 125 11.08 1.34 -1.68
C MET A 125 11.81 2.05 -0.53
N HIS A 126 12.61 3.08 -0.82
CA HIS A 126 13.29 3.90 0.18
C HIS A 126 12.38 4.94 0.87
N ARG A 127 11.11 5.08 0.43
CA ARG A 127 10.14 6.08 0.94
C ARG A 127 10.57 7.53 0.69
N GLU A 128 11.32 7.78 -0.37
CA GLU A 128 11.87 9.11 -0.69
C GLU A 128 10.88 10.01 -1.44
N VAL A 129 9.85 9.41 -2.03
CA VAL A 129 8.86 10.11 -2.84
C VAL A 129 7.44 9.88 -2.30
N PRO A 130 6.59 10.92 -2.29
CA PRO A 130 5.17 10.76 -1.98
C PRO A 130 4.41 10.23 -3.20
N ASP A 131 3.21 9.67 -2.97
CA ASP A 131 2.26 9.38 -4.05
C ASP A 131 1.81 10.72 -4.69
N PRO A 132 1.95 10.89 -6.02
CA PRO A 132 1.61 12.14 -6.70
C PRO A 132 0.13 12.52 -6.62
N ARG A 133 -0.76 11.55 -6.35
CA ARG A 133 -2.20 11.74 -6.21
C ARG A 133 -2.68 11.59 -4.76
N GLY A 134 -1.77 11.29 -3.82
CA GLY A 134 -2.05 11.21 -2.38
C GLY A 134 -2.96 10.04 -1.98
N TRP A 135 -2.75 8.85 -2.56
CA TRP A 135 -3.59 7.68 -2.27
C TRP A 135 -3.03 6.78 -1.16
N LEU A 136 -3.76 5.70 -0.90
CA LEU A 136 -3.44 4.72 0.11
C LEU A 136 -2.04 4.13 -0.13
N ARG A 137 -1.23 4.19 0.93
CA ARG A 137 0.00 3.42 1.10
C ARG A 137 -0.23 2.40 2.21
N ILE A 138 0.01 1.12 1.94
CA ILE A 138 0.05 0.06 2.94
C ILE A 138 1.53 -0.22 3.21
N ASP A 139 1.99 0.06 4.41
CA ASP A 139 3.40 -0.05 4.77
C ASP A 139 3.49 -0.24 6.28
N VAL A 140 3.42 -1.50 6.68
CA VAL A 140 3.50 -1.92 8.10
C VAL A 140 4.83 -1.51 8.73
N ASP A 141 5.88 -1.38 7.92
CA ASP A 141 7.25 -1.09 8.35
C ASP A 141 7.65 0.39 8.28
N ARG A 142 6.73 1.28 7.91
CA ARG A 142 7.05 2.72 7.74
C ARG A 142 7.67 3.37 8.97
N THR A 143 7.27 2.93 10.17
CA THR A 143 7.79 3.38 11.47
C THR A 143 8.67 2.33 12.15
N ASN A 144 9.13 1.31 11.43
CA ASN A 144 9.97 0.27 12.01
C ASN A 144 11.38 0.83 12.30
N ASP A 145 11.87 0.67 13.53
CA ASP A 145 13.17 1.19 13.97
C ASP A 145 14.34 0.58 13.20
N ALA A 146 14.15 -0.60 12.59
CA ALA A 146 15.10 -1.22 11.65
C ALA A 146 15.57 -0.24 10.57
N ARG A 147 14.70 0.71 10.20
CA ARG A 147 14.97 1.72 9.18
C ARG A 147 16.09 2.71 9.53
N HIS A 148 16.48 2.79 10.80
CA HIS A 148 17.66 3.56 11.20
C HIS A 148 18.97 2.93 10.70
N ALA A 149 19.02 1.59 10.62
CA ALA A 149 20.17 0.85 10.10
C ALA A 149 20.02 0.55 8.60
N LEU A 150 18.81 0.16 8.18
CA LEU A 150 18.47 -0.21 6.80
C LEU A 150 17.34 0.69 6.26
N PRO A 151 17.63 1.83 5.62
CA PRO A 151 16.61 2.82 5.24
C PRO A 151 15.44 2.28 4.39
N ALA A 152 15.71 1.25 3.57
CA ALA A 152 14.76 0.58 2.71
C ALA A 152 14.00 -0.59 3.36
N TYR A 153 14.28 -0.94 4.62
CA TYR A 153 13.66 -2.08 5.32
C TYR A 153 12.14 -2.17 5.05
N PRO A 154 11.60 -3.34 4.70
CA PRO A 154 12.25 -4.67 4.69
C PRO A 154 13.11 -4.98 3.46
N PHE A 155 13.28 -4.03 2.53
CA PHE A 155 14.03 -4.25 1.29
C PHE A 155 15.54 -4.05 1.46
N GLU A 156 16.29 -4.81 0.68
CA GLU A 156 17.71 -4.63 0.38
C GLU A 156 17.91 -4.74 -1.16
N PRO A 157 17.36 -3.80 -1.94
CA PRO A 157 17.38 -3.92 -3.39
C PRO A 157 18.80 -3.60 -3.93
N PRO A 158 19.26 -4.28 -4.99
CA PRO A 158 20.50 -3.92 -5.66
C PRO A 158 20.37 -2.58 -6.41
N SER A 159 21.46 -2.13 -7.05
CA SER A 159 21.42 -0.98 -7.98
C SER A 159 20.32 -1.13 -9.05
N ALA A 160 19.81 -0.03 -9.60
CA ALA A 160 18.74 -0.03 -10.61
C ALA A 160 18.94 -1.05 -11.75
N ALA A 161 20.15 -1.12 -12.32
CA ALA A 161 20.49 -2.10 -13.35
C ALA A 161 20.35 -3.55 -12.84
N GLY A 162 20.99 -3.88 -11.72
CA GLY A 162 20.90 -5.21 -11.10
C GLY A 162 19.49 -5.57 -10.60
N PHE A 163 18.68 -4.58 -10.26
CA PHE A 163 17.27 -4.76 -9.89
C PHE A 163 16.47 -5.16 -11.12
N ARG A 164 16.64 -4.42 -12.22
CA ARG A 164 15.97 -4.68 -13.50
C ARG A 164 16.34 -6.04 -14.10
N ASP A 165 17.60 -6.45 -14.01
CA ASP A 165 18.08 -7.75 -14.51
C ASP A 165 17.40 -8.95 -13.83
N ARG A 166 16.83 -8.74 -12.64
CA ARG A 166 16.16 -9.76 -11.83
C ARG A 166 14.63 -9.65 -11.86
N LEU A 167 14.10 -8.83 -12.76
CA LEU A 167 12.66 -8.66 -12.96
C LEU A 167 12.26 -9.18 -14.34
N HIS A 168 11.08 -9.77 -14.38
CA HIS A 168 10.50 -10.37 -15.58
C HIS A 168 9.20 -9.66 -15.93
N ARG A 169 9.01 -9.39 -17.23
CA ARG A 169 7.82 -8.74 -17.73
C ARG A 169 6.62 -9.67 -17.63
N LEU A 170 5.47 -9.13 -17.24
CA LEU A 170 4.19 -9.81 -17.21
C LEU A 170 3.26 -9.29 -18.29
N GLU A 171 2.40 -10.17 -18.78
CA GLU A 171 1.16 -9.79 -19.45
C GLU A 171 0.12 -9.31 -18.41
N PRO A 172 -0.85 -8.47 -18.81
CA PRO A 172 -1.87 -7.96 -17.88
C PRO A 172 -2.59 -9.05 -17.08
N ALA A 173 -2.95 -10.18 -17.71
CA ALA A 173 -3.59 -11.29 -17.02
C ALA A 173 -2.68 -11.92 -15.93
N GLY A 174 -1.39 -12.08 -16.22
CA GLY A 174 -0.40 -12.53 -15.24
C GLY A 174 -0.26 -11.55 -14.07
N ALA A 175 -0.26 -10.25 -14.35
CA ALA A 175 -0.20 -9.21 -13.31
C ALA A 175 -1.42 -9.25 -12.36
N VAL A 176 -2.63 -9.45 -12.89
CA VAL A 176 -3.84 -9.59 -12.09
C VAL A 176 -3.75 -10.79 -11.15
N THR A 177 -3.33 -11.96 -11.66
CA THR A 177 -3.21 -13.16 -10.81
C THR A 177 -2.07 -13.04 -9.81
N THR A 178 -0.96 -12.38 -10.18
CA THR A 178 0.17 -12.07 -9.27
C THR A 178 -0.30 -11.19 -8.12
N LEU A 179 -1.09 -10.15 -8.40
CA LEU A 179 -1.62 -9.28 -7.35
C LEU A 179 -2.67 -9.99 -6.50
N ALA A 180 -3.56 -10.77 -7.11
CA ALA A 180 -4.61 -11.49 -6.39
C ALA A 180 -4.04 -12.55 -5.43
N VAL A 181 -2.97 -13.26 -5.82
CA VAL A 181 -2.35 -14.27 -4.96
C VAL A 181 -1.68 -13.67 -3.71
N MET A 182 -1.38 -12.37 -3.71
CA MET A 182 -0.87 -11.67 -2.52
C MET A 182 -1.90 -11.55 -1.38
N ALA A 183 -3.18 -11.87 -1.63
CA ALA A 183 -4.20 -12.02 -0.58
C ALA A 183 -4.02 -13.31 0.25
N GLU A 184 -3.11 -14.20 -0.14
CA GLU A 184 -2.64 -15.31 0.68
C GLU A 184 -1.68 -14.83 1.77
N GLU A 185 -1.74 -15.44 2.95
CA GLU A 185 -0.70 -15.31 3.94
C GLU A 185 0.30 -16.47 3.78
N TRP A 186 1.59 -16.18 3.89
CA TRP A 186 2.65 -17.19 3.77
C TRP A 186 2.59 -18.28 4.86
N ASN A 187 1.85 -18.05 5.94
CA ASN A 187 1.68 -19.00 7.05
C ASN A 187 0.33 -19.70 7.07
N ASP A 188 -0.57 -19.34 6.17
CA ASP A 188 -1.89 -19.93 6.05
C ASP A 188 -1.92 -20.94 4.88
N ASP A 189 -2.76 -21.97 5.01
CA ASP A 189 -3.03 -22.97 3.98
C ASP A 189 -4.41 -22.71 3.36
N ARG A 190 -4.72 -21.44 3.10
CA ARG A 190 -5.95 -20.98 2.46
C ARG A 190 -5.66 -20.33 1.11
N PRO A 191 -5.26 -21.09 0.08
CA PRO A 191 -4.88 -20.52 -1.21
C PRO A 191 -6.09 -19.89 -1.92
N VAL A 192 -5.87 -18.81 -2.67
CA VAL A 192 -6.91 -18.02 -3.33
C VAL A 192 -7.73 -18.87 -4.31
N ARG A 193 -7.11 -19.85 -4.98
CA ARG A 193 -7.80 -20.76 -5.91
C ARG A 193 -8.98 -21.53 -5.29
N ASP A 194 -8.92 -21.78 -3.98
CA ASP A 194 -9.91 -22.57 -3.23
C ASP A 194 -10.88 -21.68 -2.43
N ARG A 195 -10.71 -20.35 -2.45
CA ARG A 195 -11.56 -19.40 -1.72
C ARG A 195 -12.88 -19.13 -2.46
N PRO A 196 -14.04 -19.10 -1.78
CA PRO A 196 -15.31 -18.75 -2.42
C PRO A 196 -15.33 -17.31 -2.96
N GLU A 197 -14.53 -16.42 -2.39
CA GLU A 197 -14.37 -15.02 -2.83
C GLU A 197 -13.33 -14.82 -3.96
N ARG A 198 -12.76 -15.88 -4.54
CA ARG A 198 -11.69 -15.80 -5.58
C ARG A 198 -11.97 -14.78 -6.68
N ASP A 199 -13.15 -14.84 -7.29
CA ASP A 199 -13.49 -13.98 -8.43
C ASP A 199 -13.60 -12.50 -8.01
N ALA A 200 -14.00 -12.22 -6.76
CA ALA A 200 -14.00 -10.87 -6.22
C ALA A 200 -12.58 -10.35 -5.99
N LEU A 201 -11.65 -11.20 -5.51
CA LEU A 201 -10.23 -10.83 -5.35
C LEU A 201 -9.57 -10.53 -6.70
N LEU A 202 -9.86 -11.33 -7.73
CA LEU A 202 -9.38 -11.07 -9.10
C LEU A 202 -9.94 -9.77 -9.67
N ALA A 203 -11.22 -9.48 -9.43
CA ALA A 203 -11.84 -8.22 -9.84
C ALA A 203 -11.23 -7.00 -9.13
N ASP A 204 -10.94 -7.11 -7.83
CA ASP A 204 -10.30 -6.06 -7.06
C ASP A 204 -8.84 -5.83 -7.50
N ALA A 205 -8.11 -6.91 -7.80
CA ALA A 205 -6.76 -6.83 -8.38
C ALA A 205 -6.77 -6.12 -9.74
N GLN A 206 -7.69 -6.48 -10.65
CA GLN A 206 -7.85 -5.81 -11.94
C GLN A 206 -8.18 -4.32 -11.75
N LEU A 207 -9.18 -4.01 -10.93
CA LEU A 207 -9.58 -2.63 -10.65
C LEU A 207 -8.40 -1.81 -10.14
N LEU A 208 -7.60 -2.37 -9.23
CA LEU A 208 -6.43 -1.69 -8.68
C LEU A 208 -5.34 -1.43 -9.73
N LEU A 209 -5.09 -2.39 -10.64
CA LEU A 209 -4.12 -2.23 -11.73
C LEU A 209 -4.61 -1.27 -12.82
N ASP A 210 -5.92 -1.17 -13.06
CA ASP A 210 -6.51 -0.23 -14.00
C ASP A 210 -6.21 1.24 -13.65
N ARG A 211 -5.84 1.53 -12.39
CA ARG A 211 -5.36 2.85 -11.95
C ARG A 211 -4.27 3.39 -12.88
N TYR A 212 -3.33 2.54 -13.27
CA TYR A 212 -2.11 2.95 -13.98
C TYR A 212 -2.37 3.19 -15.47
N GLY A 213 -3.55 2.81 -15.97
CA GLY A 213 -3.98 3.02 -17.35
C GLY A 213 -3.67 1.85 -18.28
N PRO A 214 -4.22 1.87 -19.51
CA PRO A 214 -4.19 0.73 -20.43
C PRO A 214 -2.80 0.39 -21.00
N ASP A 215 -1.89 1.37 -21.03
CA ASP A 215 -0.53 1.21 -21.59
C ASP A 215 0.50 0.79 -20.52
N THR A 216 0.03 0.44 -19.31
CA THR A 216 0.89 0.05 -18.19
C THR A 216 1.67 -1.21 -18.50
N GLN A 217 2.95 -1.21 -18.15
CA GLN A 217 3.81 -2.39 -18.21
C GLN A 217 3.97 -2.97 -16.81
N PHE A 218 3.89 -4.30 -16.71
CA PHE A 218 3.98 -5.01 -15.44
C PHE A 218 5.26 -5.83 -15.35
N TRP A 219 5.85 -5.88 -14.16
CA TRP A 219 7.07 -6.62 -13.87
C TRP A 219 6.95 -7.35 -12.53
N THR A 220 7.58 -8.51 -12.41
CA THR A 220 7.63 -9.31 -11.17
C THR A 220 9.02 -9.88 -10.94
N ASN A 221 9.34 -10.21 -9.70
CA ASN A 221 10.52 -10.98 -9.35
C ASN A 221 10.31 -12.50 -9.44
N ALA A 222 9.11 -12.96 -9.81
CA ALA A 222 8.81 -14.37 -9.98
C ALA A 222 9.52 -14.99 -11.18
N LEU A 223 10.31 -16.04 -10.94
CA LEU A 223 11.15 -16.70 -11.96
C LEU A 223 10.34 -17.34 -13.08
N ASP A 224 9.14 -17.85 -12.77
CA ASP A 224 8.27 -18.51 -13.73
C ASP A 224 7.82 -17.54 -14.86
N ALA A 225 7.72 -16.23 -14.55
CA ALA A 225 7.38 -15.20 -15.53
C ALA A 225 8.44 -15.01 -16.63
N ALA A 226 9.68 -15.46 -16.40
CA ALA A 226 10.73 -15.43 -17.42
C ALA A 226 10.39 -16.33 -18.62
N SER A 227 9.71 -17.44 -18.37
CA SER A 227 9.27 -18.40 -19.40
C SER A 227 7.80 -18.27 -19.78
N ASP A 228 6.96 -17.79 -18.87
CA ASP A 228 5.52 -17.66 -19.06
C ASP A 228 5.00 -16.32 -18.48
N PRO A 229 5.05 -15.22 -19.25
CA PRO A 229 4.58 -13.90 -18.81
C PRO A 229 3.08 -13.84 -18.44
N ALA A 230 2.30 -14.83 -18.87
CA ALA A 230 0.85 -14.92 -18.63
C ALA A 230 0.50 -15.97 -17.55
N ARG A 231 1.51 -16.48 -16.83
CA ARG A 231 1.37 -17.48 -15.76
C ARG A 231 0.21 -17.13 -14.84
N ASP A 232 -0.65 -18.11 -14.58
CA ASP A 232 -1.68 -17.99 -13.56
C ASP A 232 -1.08 -18.30 -12.18
N PHE A 233 -0.70 -17.25 -11.46
CA PHE A 233 -0.11 -17.36 -10.13
C PHE A 233 -1.11 -17.79 -9.06
N VAL A 234 -2.42 -17.60 -9.28
CA VAL A 234 -3.45 -18.12 -8.37
C VAL A 234 -3.49 -19.64 -8.41
N GLN A 235 -3.27 -20.25 -9.58
CA GLN A 235 -3.18 -21.72 -9.68
C GLN A 235 -1.92 -22.26 -8.99
N ALA A 236 -0.78 -21.57 -9.10
CA ALA A 236 0.44 -21.96 -8.41
C ALA A 236 0.32 -21.80 -6.88
N GLY A 237 -0.30 -20.71 -6.43
CA GLY A 237 -0.33 -20.27 -5.04
C GLY A 237 0.94 -19.51 -4.65
N LEU A 238 0.87 -18.75 -3.56
CA LEU A 238 1.95 -17.86 -3.11
C LEU A 238 3.21 -18.65 -2.76
N LYS A 239 3.08 -19.68 -1.91
CA LYS A 239 4.16 -20.62 -1.53
C LYS A 239 4.76 -21.41 -2.70
N GLY A 240 4.03 -21.51 -3.82
CA GLY A 240 4.47 -22.22 -5.03
C GLY A 240 5.35 -21.37 -5.94
N THR A 241 5.51 -20.08 -5.65
CA THR A 241 6.14 -19.12 -6.55
C THR A 241 7.59 -18.88 -6.14
N ARG A 242 8.53 -19.29 -7.00
CA ARG A 242 9.96 -19.01 -6.78
C ARG A 242 10.31 -17.61 -7.30
N VAL A 243 11.16 -16.90 -6.56
CA VAL A 243 11.48 -15.50 -6.87
C VAL A 243 12.98 -15.19 -6.83
N HIS A 244 13.35 -14.08 -7.47
CA HIS A 244 14.57 -13.35 -7.12
C HIS A 244 14.33 -12.51 -5.86
N GLY A 245 15.14 -12.75 -4.82
CA GLY A 245 14.98 -12.05 -3.55
C GLY A 245 15.54 -10.62 -3.54
N PHE A 246 14.84 -9.72 -2.89
CA PHE A 246 15.20 -8.33 -2.57
C PHE A 246 14.89 -7.96 -1.11
N THR A 247 14.45 -8.88 -0.27
CA THR A 247 14.37 -8.66 1.19
C THR A 247 15.74 -8.69 1.85
N THR A 248 15.87 -7.98 2.97
CA THR A 248 17.04 -8.13 3.83
C THR A 248 17.06 -9.52 4.46
N SER A 249 18.27 -10.08 4.60
CA SER A 249 18.52 -11.31 5.37
C SER A 249 18.80 -11.05 6.86
N GLU A 250 18.83 -9.77 7.28
CA GLU A 250 19.07 -9.41 8.67
C GLU A 250 17.84 -9.68 9.53
N TYR A 251 18.03 -10.46 10.60
CA TYR A 251 17.04 -10.62 11.65
C TYR A 251 16.95 -9.33 12.47
N ILE A 252 16.00 -8.47 12.12
CA ILE A 252 15.78 -7.19 12.82
C ILE A 252 14.39 -7.21 13.45
N ASN A 253 14.33 -6.80 14.71
CA ASN A 253 13.08 -6.64 15.46
C ASN A 253 12.21 -7.91 15.58
N GLY A 254 12.84 -9.08 15.53
CA GLY A 254 12.18 -10.33 15.88
C GLY A 254 11.52 -11.09 14.72
N LEU A 255 11.64 -10.60 13.48
CA LEU A 255 11.03 -11.19 12.29
C LEU A 255 12.08 -11.78 11.36
N ASP A 256 11.86 -13.03 10.94
CA ASP A 256 12.57 -13.63 9.81
C ASP A 256 11.78 -13.38 8.52
N LEU A 257 12.39 -12.70 7.54
CA LEU A 257 11.79 -12.45 6.22
C LEU A 257 12.35 -13.44 5.21
N LEU A 258 11.63 -14.54 4.99
CA LEU A 258 12.13 -15.69 4.23
C LEU A 258 11.59 -15.78 2.82
N GLU A 259 10.39 -15.25 2.61
CA GLU A 259 9.67 -15.38 1.35
C GLU A 259 9.17 -14.01 0.89
N GLU A 260 9.06 -13.84 -0.42
CA GLU A 260 8.51 -12.63 -0.99
C GLU A 260 7.89 -12.86 -2.36
N LEU A 261 7.00 -11.95 -2.75
CA LEU A 261 6.50 -11.85 -4.11
C LEU A 261 6.24 -10.39 -4.43
N GLY A 262 6.80 -9.93 -5.54
CA GLY A 262 6.70 -8.55 -5.98
C GLY A 262 5.94 -8.40 -7.29
N LEU A 263 5.20 -7.30 -7.40
CA LEU A 263 4.61 -6.81 -8.64
C LEU A 263 4.88 -5.31 -8.75
N ILE A 264 5.29 -4.89 -9.94
CA ILE A 264 5.56 -3.50 -10.28
C ILE A 264 4.70 -3.12 -11.47
N ALA A 265 3.98 -2.01 -11.36
CA ALA A 265 3.25 -1.38 -12.45
C ALA A 265 4.00 -0.11 -12.89
N VAL A 266 4.27 0.04 -14.19
CA VAL A 266 4.98 1.19 -14.76
C VAL A 266 4.12 1.82 -15.85
N SER A 267 3.62 3.03 -15.61
CA SER A 267 2.95 3.84 -16.61
C SER A 267 3.83 5.01 -17.06
N GLY A 268 3.29 5.89 -17.90
CA GLY A 268 3.99 7.11 -18.32
C GLY A 268 4.23 8.10 -17.19
N ASP A 269 3.36 8.11 -16.17
CA ASP A 269 3.33 9.14 -15.12
C ASP A 269 3.55 8.59 -13.71
N GLU A 270 3.32 7.29 -13.48
CA GLU A 270 3.34 6.67 -12.16
C GLU A 270 4.07 5.32 -12.17
N VAL A 271 4.63 4.96 -11.02
CA VAL A 271 5.07 3.60 -10.71
C VAL A 271 4.33 3.08 -9.48
N GLY A 272 3.83 1.85 -9.56
CA GLY A 272 3.22 1.12 -8.46
C GLY A 272 4.11 -0.02 -8.00
N VAL A 273 4.25 -0.20 -6.69
CA VAL A 273 4.99 -1.32 -6.09
C VAL A 273 4.06 -2.03 -5.12
N PHE A 274 3.90 -3.32 -5.34
CA PHE A 274 3.12 -4.25 -4.55
C PHE A 274 4.05 -5.37 -4.13
N TRP A 275 4.18 -5.62 -2.84
CA TRP A 275 5.13 -6.60 -2.33
C TRP A 275 4.54 -7.36 -1.15
N SER A 276 4.48 -8.68 -1.26
CA SER A 276 4.09 -9.58 -0.18
C SER A 276 5.33 -10.17 0.47
N PHE A 277 5.29 -10.34 1.80
CA PHE A 277 6.41 -10.89 2.58
C PHE A 277 5.95 -12.02 3.48
N GLY A 278 6.74 -13.10 3.51
CA GLY A 278 6.63 -14.16 4.50
C GLY A 278 7.45 -13.79 5.72
N ALA A 279 6.77 -13.30 6.75
CA ALA A 279 7.34 -12.93 8.04
C ALA A 279 7.00 -13.99 9.10
N TYR A 280 8.01 -14.47 9.83
CA TYR A 280 7.94 -15.56 10.81
C TYR A 280 8.49 -15.15 12.17
#